data_AF-A0A1Y3XVC2-F1
#
_entry.id   AF-A0A1Y3XVC2-F1
#
_cell.length_a   1.000
_cell.length_b   1.000
_cell.length_c   1.000
_cell.angle_alpha   90.00
_cell.angle_beta   90.00
_cell.angle_gamma   90.00
#
_symmetry.space_group_name_H-M   'P 1'
#
loop_
_entity.id
_entity.type
_entity.pdbx_description
1 polymer ?
#
loop_
_entity_poly.entity_id
_entity_poly.type
_entity_poly.pdbx_seq_one_letter_code
_entity_poly.pdbx_strand_id
1 'polypeptide(L)'
;NLWRIEESFRIMKSQLDARPVYLQKEDTITGHFLICYLAVLLTRLLQFKVLGDQYCSEDILNFFKQFRAARVSERKYINLTRNSTFIREFAQKTELPLTSYFLTESQIKKMLSHRF
;
A
#
# COMPACT_ATOMS: atom_id res chain seq x y z
N ASN A 1 22.67 -6.32 5.03
CA ASN A 1 21.59 -7.04 4.34
C ASN A 1 20.70 -7.89 5.25
N LEU A 2 21.19 -8.52 6.31
CA LEU A 2 20.38 -9.38 7.20
C LEU A 2 19.16 -8.66 7.83
N TRP A 3 19.34 -7.43 8.29
CA TRP A 3 18.26 -6.62 8.88
C TRP A 3 17.07 -6.40 7.92
N ARG A 4 17.31 -6.31 6.60
CA ARG A 4 16.24 -6.11 5.58
C ARG A 4 15.40 -7.36 5.39
N ILE A 5 16.04 -8.52 5.55
CA ILE A 5 15.38 -9.82 5.51
C ILE A 5 14.48 -9.94 6.76
N GLU A 6 15.02 -9.62 7.94
CA GLU A 6 14.26 -9.62 9.19
C GLU A 6 13.08 -8.64 9.16
N GLU A 7 13.27 -7.43 8.64
CA GLU A 7 12.21 -6.45 8.47
C GLU A 7 11.09 -6.97 7.54
N SER A 8 11.46 -7.63 6.44
CA SER A 8 10.48 -8.26 5.53
C SER A 8 9.67 -9.35 6.25
N PHE A 9 10.33 -10.18 7.06
CA PHE A 9 9.65 -11.19 7.89
C PHE A 9 8.75 -10.55 8.96
N ARG A 10 9.17 -9.43 9.55
CA ARG A 10 8.37 -8.69 10.53
C ARG A 10 7.10 -8.16 9.88
N ILE A 11 7.23 -7.48 8.74
CA ILE A 11 6.10 -6.97 7.95
C ILE A 11 5.13 -8.09 7.59
N MET A 12 5.63 -9.21 7.09
CA MET A 12 4.77 -10.34 6.72
C MET A 12 3.93 -10.82 7.91
N LYS A 13 4.53 -10.90 9.11
CA LYS A 13 3.86 -11.34 10.32
C LYS A 13 2.88 -10.30 10.88
N SER A 14 3.29 -9.04 11.01
CA SER A 14 2.52 -8.01 11.73
C SER A 14 1.61 -7.16 10.86
N GLN A 15 1.95 -6.98 9.58
CA GLN A 15 1.20 -6.14 8.65
C GLN A 15 0.33 -6.97 7.70
N LEU A 16 0.67 -8.22 7.42
CA LEU A 16 -0.12 -9.05 6.51
C LEU A 16 -0.81 -10.22 7.22
N ASP A 17 -0.82 -10.17 8.55
CA ASP A 17 -1.45 -11.16 9.43
C ASP A 17 -1.07 -12.60 9.07
N ALA A 18 0.18 -12.81 8.61
CA ALA A 18 0.68 -14.14 8.30
C ALA A 18 0.67 -15.09 9.51
N ARG A 19 0.41 -14.57 10.71
CA ARG A 19 0.18 -15.31 11.95
C ARG A 19 -0.76 -14.53 12.88
N PRO A 20 -1.73 -15.17 13.56
CA PRO A 20 -2.05 -16.60 13.51
C PRO A 20 -2.88 -16.99 12.27
N VAL A 21 -2.52 -18.10 11.64
CA VAL A 21 -3.24 -18.67 10.49
C VAL A 21 -4.25 -19.69 11.02
N TYR A 22 -5.53 -19.33 11.08
CA TYR A 22 -6.61 -20.24 11.48
C TYR A 22 -7.14 -21.06 10.29
N LEU A 23 -6.23 -21.59 9.47
CA LEU A 23 -6.55 -22.39 8.28
C LEU A 23 -6.15 -23.84 8.51
N GLN A 24 -7.00 -24.78 8.09
CA GLN A 24 -6.79 -26.21 8.32
C GLN A 24 -6.31 -26.97 7.09
N LYS A 25 -6.64 -26.49 5.88
CA LYS A 25 -6.25 -27.13 4.62
C LYS A 25 -4.89 -26.59 4.16
N GLU A 26 -4.00 -27.49 3.78
CA GLU A 26 -2.65 -27.17 3.29
C GLU A 26 -2.67 -26.19 2.12
N ASP A 27 -3.59 -26.38 1.16
CA ASP A 27 -3.75 -25.48 0.01
C ASP A 27 -4.10 -24.05 0.45
N THR A 28 -4.93 -23.89 1.48
CA THR A 28 -5.36 -22.57 1.96
C THR A 28 -4.23 -21.89 2.74
N ILE A 29 -3.48 -22.66 3.53
CA ILE A 29 -2.27 -22.18 4.21
C ILE A 29 -1.27 -21.68 3.16
N THR A 30 -1.00 -22.49 2.14
CA THR A 30 -0.06 -22.16 1.05
C THR A 30 -0.51 -20.93 0.28
N GLY A 31 -1.80 -20.84 -0.07
CA GLY A 31 -2.36 -19.67 -0.74
C GLY A 31 -2.22 -18.38 0.08
N HIS A 32 -2.46 -18.44 1.39
CA HIS A 32 -2.29 -17.28 2.28
C HIS A 32 -0.83 -16.82 2.35
N PHE A 33 0.12 -17.74 2.54
CA PHE A 33 1.55 -17.40 2.55
C PHE A 33 2.02 -16.84 1.21
N LEU A 34 1.52 -17.39 0.09
CA LEU A 34 1.83 -16.89 -1.24
C LEU A 34 1.37 -15.44 -1.42
N ILE A 35 0.13 -15.12 -1.06
CA ILE A 35 -0.40 -13.75 -1.15
C ILE A 35 0.41 -12.81 -0.26
N CYS A 36 0.74 -13.21 0.96
CA CYS A 36 1.56 -12.41 1.86
C CYS A 36 2.96 -12.15 1.28
N TYR A 37 3.60 -13.18 0.72
CA TYR A 37 4.90 -13.06 0.08
C TYR A 37 4.86 -12.11 -1.11
N LEU A 38 3.85 -12.23 -1.99
CA LEU A 38 3.67 -11.34 -3.14
C LEU A 38 3.46 -9.89 -2.71
N ALA A 39 2.65 -9.64 -1.67
CA ALA A 39 2.45 -8.29 -1.15
C ALA A 39 3.75 -7.67 -0.59
N VAL A 40 4.57 -8.44 0.14
CA VAL A 40 5.89 -7.97 0.58
C VAL A 40 6.81 -7.70 -0.61
N LEU A 41 6.86 -8.62 -1.58
CA LEU A 41 7.69 -8.47 -2.78
C LEU A 41 7.35 -7.19 -3.53
N LEU A 42 6.06 -6.95 -3.80
CA LEU A 42 5.60 -5.73 -4.49
C LEU A 42 5.95 -4.47 -3.69
N THR A 43 5.78 -4.51 -2.36
CA THR A 43 6.16 -3.39 -1.48
C THR A 43 7.66 -3.10 -1.56
N ARG A 44 8.51 -4.13 -1.58
CA ARG A 44 9.97 -3.97 -1.69
C ARG A 44 10.40 -3.47 -3.07
N LEU A 45 9.75 -3.93 -4.14
CA LEU A 45 9.98 -3.41 -5.49
C LEU A 45 9.63 -1.92 -5.56
N LEU A 46 8.47 -1.53 -5.02
CA LEU A 46 8.09 -0.11 -4.93
C LEU A 46 9.10 0.69 -4.11
N GLN A 47 9.47 0.23 -2.91
CA GLN A 47 10.43 0.91 -2.04
C GLN A 47 11.79 1.11 -2.73
N PHE A 48 12.41 0.05 -3.25
CA PHE A 48 13.79 0.12 -3.73
C PHE A 48 13.90 0.61 -5.18
N LYS A 49 12.98 0.19 -6.05
CA LYS A 49 13.10 0.47 -7.50
C LYS A 49 12.40 1.75 -7.91
N VAL A 50 11.29 2.10 -7.25
CA VAL A 50 10.48 3.27 -7.63
C VAL A 50 10.72 4.44 -6.67
N LEU A 51 10.82 4.17 -5.37
CA LEU A 51 10.95 5.20 -4.34
C LEU A 51 12.38 5.44 -3.85
N GLY A 52 13.38 4.77 -4.43
CA GLY A 52 14.79 5.02 -4.15
C GLY A 52 15.21 4.74 -2.70
N ASP A 53 14.50 3.86 -2.00
CA ASP A 53 14.77 3.48 -0.60
C ASP A 53 14.70 4.65 0.41
N GLN A 54 13.93 5.69 0.09
CA GLN A 54 13.79 6.89 0.93
C GLN A 54 12.76 6.73 2.05
N TYR A 55 11.91 5.71 1.98
CA TYR A 55 10.77 5.51 2.88
C TYR A 55 10.82 4.13 3.52
N CYS A 56 10.43 4.06 4.80
CA CYS A 56 10.28 2.78 5.48
C CYS A 56 9.12 1.99 4.85
N SER A 57 9.26 0.66 4.75
CA SER A 57 8.20 -0.19 4.21
C SER A 57 6.91 -0.12 5.03
N GLU A 58 7.02 0.18 6.33
CA GLU A 58 5.87 0.35 7.21
C GLU A 58 5.03 1.57 6.83
N ASP A 59 5.66 2.71 6.50
CA ASP A 59 4.95 3.90 6.04
C ASP A 59 4.22 3.65 4.72
N ILE A 60 4.90 2.97 3.78
CA ILE A 60 4.33 2.57 2.49
C ILE A 60 3.10 1.68 2.70
N LEU A 61 3.23 0.61 3.50
CA LEU A 61 2.13 -0.31 3.75
C LEU A 61 0.97 0.33 4.53
N ASN A 62 1.28 1.13 5.54
CA ASN A 62 0.27 1.86 6.30
C ASN A 62 -0.52 2.80 5.38
N PHE A 63 0.15 3.50 4.47
CA PHE A 63 -0.52 4.31 3.47
C PHE A 63 -1.49 3.47 2.61
N PHE A 64 -1.02 2.37 2.00
CA PHE A 64 -1.90 1.56 1.14
C PHE A 64 -3.08 0.93 1.89
N LYS A 65 -2.90 0.56 3.16
CA LYS A 65 -3.98 0.03 4.01
C LYS A 65 -5.00 1.09 4.43
N GLN A 66 -4.54 2.31 4.69
CA GLN A 66 -5.36 3.39 5.21
C GLN A 66 -5.96 4.27 4.12
N PHE A 67 -5.42 4.24 2.90
CA PHE A 67 -5.92 5.04 1.80
C PHE A 67 -7.36 4.66 1.46
N ARG A 68 -8.29 5.59 1.62
CA ARG A 68 -9.73 5.37 1.41
C ARG A 68 -10.35 6.58 0.72
N ALA A 69 -11.10 6.32 -0.34
CA ALA A 69 -11.93 7.31 -1.01
C ALA A 69 -13.37 6.79 -1.14
N ALA A 70 -14.33 7.53 -0.60
CA ALA A 70 -15.74 7.18 -0.62
C ALA A 70 -16.48 7.97 -1.70
N ARG A 71 -17.28 7.30 -2.54
CA ARG A 71 -18.13 7.96 -3.54
C ARG A 71 -19.33 8.59 -2.84
N VAL A 72 -19.55 9.89 -3.06
CA VAL A 72 -20.66 10.64 -2.44
C VAL A 72 -21.70 11.07 -3.47
N SER A 73 -21.32 11.15 -4.74
CA SER A 73 -22.25 11.41 -5.86
C SER A 73 -21.73 10.72 -7.12
N GLU A 74 -22.46 10.80 -8.23
CA GLU A 74 -22.06 10.15 -9.48
C GLU A 74 -20.61 10.45 -9.90
N ARG A 75 -20.16 11.71 -9.76
CA ARG A 75 -18.82 12.15 -10.20
C ARG A 75 -17.90 12.67 -9.09
N LYS A 76 -18.30 12.50 -7.82
CA LYS A 76 -17.60 13.08 -6.66
C LYS A 76 -17.27 12.02 -5.62
N TYR A 77 -16.03 12.07 -5.14
CA TYR A 77 -15.47 11.23 -4.10
C TYR A 77 -14.91 12.12 -2.98
N ILE A 78 -15.00 11.64 -1.74
CA ILE A 78 -14.34 12.24 -0.58
C ILE A 78 -13.18 11.32 -0.18
N ASN A 79 -11.99 11.91 -0.07
CA ASN A 79 -10.82 11.25 0.47
C ASN A 79 -10.87 11.28 1.99
N LEU A 80 -10.85 10.08 2.59
CA LEU A 80 -10.93 9.86 4.03
C LEU A 80 -9.56 9.57 4.66
N THR A 81 -8.51 9.59 3.84
CA THR A 81 -7.15 9.26 4.26
C THR A 81 -6.59 10.37 5.15
N ARG A 82 -5.98 9.98 6.28
CA ARG A 82 -5.27 10.95 7.12
C ARG A 82 -4.03 11.47 6.41
N ASN A 83 -3.77 12.76 6.58
CA ASN A 83 -2.55 13.35 6.06
C ASN A 83 -1.34 12.83 6.85
N SER A 84 -0.25 12.53 6.15
CA SER A 84 1.04 12.08 6.69
C SER A 84 2.18 12.69 5.89
N THR A 85 3.42 12.59 6.39
CA THR A 85 4.60 13.00 5.64
C THR A 85 4.72 12.21 4.33
N PHE A 86 4.57 10.88 4.42
CA PHE A 86 4.62 9.98 3.28
C PHE A 86 3.64 10.36 2.18
N ILE A 87 2.34 10.56 2.47
CA ILE A 87 1.35 10.85 1.42
C ILE A 87 1.63 12.18 0.71
N ARG A 88 2.17 13.17 1.42
CA ARG A 88 2.53 14.47 0.83
C ARG A 88 3.70 14.33 -0.14
N GLU A 89 4.77 13.66 0.30
CA GLU A 89 5.96 13.43 -0.52
C GLU A 89 5.65 12.51 -1.70
N PHE A 90 4.84 11.47 -1.47
CA PHE A 90 4.39 10.57 -2.51
C PHE A 90 3.50 11.28 -3.55
N ALA A 91 2.54 12.12 -3.10
CA ALA A 91 1.71 12.93 -4.01
C ALA A 91 2.55 13.88 -4.87
N GLN A 92 3.57 14.51 -4.28
CA GLN A 92 4.50 15.38 -5.01
C GLN A 92 5.32 14.59 -6.04
N LYS A 93 5.81 13.40 -5.66
CA LYS A 93 6.63 12.55 -6.52
C LYS A 93 5.85 11.97 -7.71
N THR A 94 4.58 11.63 -7.52
CA THR A 94 3.74 11.02 -8.57
C THR A 94 2.85 12.02 -9.30
N GLU A 95 2.79 13.29 -8.85
CA GLU A 95 1.87 14.32 -9.32
C GLU A 95 0.39 13.86 -9.30
N LEU A 96 0.05 13.05 -8.30
CA LEU A 96 -1.28 12.51 -8.09
C LEU A 96 -2.01 13.30 -7.00
N PRO A 97 -3.33 13.48 -7.10
CA PRO A 97 -4.11 14.26 -6.14
C PRO A 97 -4.40 13.49 -4.83
N LEU A 98 -3.40 12.79 -4.28
CA LEU A 98 -3.58 11.89 -3.12
C LEU A 98 -3.97 12.62 -1.83
N THR A 99 -3.66 13.91 -1.73
CA THR A 99 -3.96 14.78 -0.58
C THR A 99 -5.23 15.60 -0.76
N SER A 100 -5.86 15.55 -1.94
CA SER A 100 -7.09 16.31 -2.20
C SER A 100 -8.25 15.71 -1.43
N TYR A 101 -8.96 16.54 -0.66
CA TYR A 101 -10.14 16.12 0.11
C TYR A 101 -11.31 15.73 -0.81
N PHE A 102 -11.55 16.52 -1.86
CA PHE A 102 -12.50 16.20 -2.91
C PHE A 102 -11.77 15.64 -4.13
N LEU A 103 -12.25 14.51 -4.62
CA LEU A 103 -11.72 13.83 -5.79
C LEU A 103 -12.83 13.71 -6.85
N THR A 104 -12.49 14.06 -8.08
CA THR A 104 -13.36 13.84 -9.25
C THR A 104 -13.16 12.44 -9.81
N GLU A 105 -14.14 11.95 -10.56
CA GLU A 105 -14.01 10.66 -11.26
C GLU A 105 -12.78 10.62 -12.19
N SER A 106 -12.46 11.74 -12.86
CA SER A 106 -11.26 11.84 -13.70
C SER A 106 -9.97 11.69 -12.91
N GLN A 107 -9.88 12.29 -11.72
CA GLN A 107 -8.73 12.16 -10.82
C GLN A 107 -8.57 10.72 -10.31
N ILE A 108 -9.67 10.06 -9.94
CA ILE A 108 -9.64 8.64 -9.57
C ILE A 108 -9.16 7.78 -10.74
N LYS A 109 -9.66 8.02 -11.96
CA LYS A 109 -9.18 7.31 -13.17
C LYS A 109 -7.70 7.58 -13.44
N LYS A 110 -7.23 8.82 -13.27
CA LYS A 110 -5.81 9.18 -13.40
C LYS A 110 -4.96 8.40 -12.39
N MET A 111 -5.41 8.27 -11.14
CA MET A 111 -4.72 7.49 -10.12
C MET A 111 -4.66 5.99 -10.46
N LEU A 112 -5.78 5.41 -10.92
CA LEU A 112 -5.86 3.98 -11.27
C LEU A 112 -5.08 3.61 -12.54
N SER A 113 -4.89 4.57 -13.45
CA SER A 113 -4.15 4.37 -14.70
C SER A 113 -2.69 4.84 -14.64
N HIS A 114 -2.25 5.33 -13.48
CA HIS A 114 -0.89 5.82 -13.28
C HIS A 114 0.13 4.70 -13.49
N ARG A 115 1.22 5.00 -14.20
CA ARG A 115 2.35 4.10 -14.45
C ARG A 115 3.61 4.70 -13.85
N PHE A 116 4.38 3.87 -13.15
CA PHE A 116 5.64 4.21 -12.49
C PHE A 116 6.83 4.02 -13.42
#